data_AF-A0A9W7G380-F1
#
_entry.id   AF-A0A9W7G380-F1
#
_cell.length_a   1.000
_cell.length_b   1.000
_cell.length_c   1.000
_cell.angle_alpha   90.00
_cell.angle_beta   90.00
_cell.angle_gamma   90.00
#
_symmetry.space_group_name_H-M   'P 1'
#
loop_
_entity.id
_entity.type
_entity.pdbx_description
1 polymer ?
#
loop_
_entity_poly.entity_id
_entity_poly.type
_entity_poly.pdbx_seq_one_letter_code
_entity_poly.pdbx_strand_id
1 'polypeptide(L)'
;MDVDCDNDSPRGSHKKKIVLGVCAMDKKARSKPMAEILSRLDPYLFDIIIFGNKCIMEEEVEDWPVVDVLIAFYSGGFPLDKVIRPPRFDPPD
;
A
#
# COMPACT_ATOMS: atom_id res chain seq x y z
N MET A 1 -43.14 -16.41 -10.57
CA MET A 1 -43.92 -15.17 -10.40
C MET A 1 -44.73 -15.47 -9.15
N ASP A 2 -44.30 -15.10 -7.94
CA ASP A 2 -43.61 -13.88 -7.49
C ASP A 2 -42.65 -14.27 -6.36
N VAL A 3 -41.34 -14.00 -6.47
CA VAL A 3 -40.61 -12.92 -5.77
C VAL A 3 -41.17 -12.63 -4.37
N ASP A 4 -40.77 -13.44 -3.39
CA ASP A 4 -40.59 -12.94 -2.03
C ASP A 4 -39.10 -12.73 -1.84
N CYS A 5 -38.73 -11.45 -1.85
CA CYS A 5 -37.40 -10.97 -1.57
C CYS A 5 -36.95 -11.46 -0.20
N ASP A 6 -36.08 -12.47 -0.17
CA ASP A 6 -35.10 -12.59 0.90
C ASP A 6 -34.34 -11.25 0.94
N ASN A 7 -34.76 -10.43 1.88
CA ASN A 7 -34.11 -9.21 2.30
C ASN A 7 -32.76 -9.61 2.93
N ASP A 8 -31.80 -9.97 2.09
CA ASP A 8 -30.40 -9.90 2.46
C ASP A 8 -30.06 -8.41 2.54
N SER A 9 -30.20 -7.87 3.74
CA SER A 9 -29.62 -6.59 4.06
C SER A 9 -28.17 -6.86 4.44
N PRO A 10 -27.15 -6.63 3.60
CA PRO A 10 -25.83 -6.46 4.14
C PRO A 10 -25.79 -5.03 4.65
N ARG A 11 -26.13 -4.85 5.92
CA ARG A 11 -25.36 -3.93 6.77
C ARG A 11 -23.94 -4.50 6.85
N GLY A 12 -23.24 -4.53 5.73
CA GLY A 12 -21.87 -5.00 5.65
C GLY A 12 -21.02 -3.92 6.27
N SER A 13 -20.57 -4.15 7.50
CA SER A 13 -19.39 -3.53 8.08
C SER A 13 -18.46 -3.09 6.95
N HIS A 14 -18.17 -1.80 6.79
CA HIS A 14 -17.15 -1.36 5.86
C HIS A 14 -15.88 -2.11 6.23
N LYS A 15 -15.55 -3.19 5.50
CA LYS A 15 -14.32 -3.94 5.74
C LYS A 15 -13.22 -2.93 5.50
N LYS A 16 -12.48 -2.58 6.55
CA LYS A 16 -11.36 -1.64 6.46
C LYS A 16 -10.46 -2.16 5.35
N LYS A 17 -10.24 -1.34 4.31
CA LYS A 17 -9.30 -1.69 3.25
C LYS A 17 -7.90 -1.78 3.84
N ILE A 18 -7.10 -2.72 3.34
CA ILE A 18 -5.69 -2.85 3.66
C ILE A 18 -4.94 -1.81 2.82
N VAL A 19 -4.27 -0.88 3.48
CA VAL A 19 -3.44 0.12 2.81
C VAL A 19 -2.11 -0.55 2.41
N LEU A 20 -1.88 -0.68 1.11
CA LEU A 20 -0.69 -1.29 0.52
C LEU A 20 0.26 -0.21 -0.01
N GLY A 21 1.41 -0.06 0.62
CA GLY A 21 2.51 0.79 0.17
C GLY A 21 3.41 0.10 -0.84
N VAL A 22 3.70 0.76 -1.96
CA VAL A 22 4.75 0.35 -2.91
C VAL A 22 5.91 1.32 -2.78
N CYS A 23 6.99 0.87 -2.16
CA CYS A 23 8.19 1.67 -1.90
C CYS A 23 9.35 1.22 -2.80
N ALA A 24 9.48 1.90 -3.94
CA ALA A 24 10.54 1.68 -4.90
C ALA A 24 10.71 2.90 -5.81
N MET A 25 11.85 2.97 -6.49
CA MET A 25 12.10 4.01 -7.50
C MET A 25 10.95 4.05 -8.53
N ASP A 26 10.52 5.25 -8.92
CA ASP A 26 9.37 5.49 -9.82
C ASP A 26 9.45 4.68 -11.11
N LYS A 27 10.65 4.54 -11.69
CA LYS A 27 10.91 3.74 -12.91
C LYS A 27 10.41 2.30 -12.76
N LYS A 28 10.41 1.77 -11.54
CA LYS A 28 9.97 0.42 -11.23
C LYS A 28 8.56 0.39 -10.69
N ALA A 29 8.22 1.27 -9.73
CA ALA A 29 6.90 1.34 -9.11
C ALA A 29 5.80 1.66 -10.14
N ARG A 30 6.14 2.37 -11.24
CA ARG A 30 5.22 2.72 -12.33
C ARG A 30 5.47 1.94 -13.62
N SER A 31 6.30 0.91 -13.55
CA SER A 31 6.58 0.07 -14.72
C SER A 31 5.33 -0.69 -15.16
N LYS A 32 5.24 -1.02 -16.45
CA LYS A 32 4.12 -1.82 -16.99
C LYS A 32 3.92 -3.14 -16.21
N PRO A 33 4.96 -3.92 -15.87
CA PRO A 33 4.79 -5.11 -15.05
C PRO A 33 4.20 -4.83 -13.67
N MET A 34 4.59 -3.73 -13.01
CA MET A 34 4.02 -3.36 -11.71
C MET A 34 2.56 -2.97 -11.84
N ALA A 35 2.21 -2.16 -12.84
CA ALA A 35 0.83 -1.77 -13.10
C ALA A 35 -0.09 -2.99 -13.35
N GLU A 36 0.41 -4.01 -14.07
CA GLU A 36 -0.30 -5.28 -14.31
C GLU A 36 -0.49 -6.12 -13.03
N ILE A 37 0.43 -6.03 -12.06
CA ILE A 37 0.28 -6.70 -10.77
C ILE A 37 -0.78 -5.97 -9.95
N LEU A 38 -0.65 -4.64 -9.83
CA LEU A 38 -1.54 -3.82 -9.02
C LEU A 38 -2.99 -3.84 -9.56
N SER A 39 -3.18 -3.92 -10.88
CA SER A 39 -4.51 -4.00 -11.50
C SER A 39 -5.26 -5.31 -11.20
N ARG A 40 -4.55 -6.36 -10.78
CA ARG A 40 -5.15 -7.66 -10.40
C ARG A 40 -5.50 -7.75 -8.92
N LEU A 41 -5.10 -6.77 -8.11
CA LEU A 41 -5.49 -6.70 -6.71
C LEU A 41 -6.96 -6.31 -6.60
N ASP A 42 -7.64 -6.85 -5.59
CA ASP A 42 -9.05 -6.54 -5.34
C ASP A 42 -9.20 -5.07 -4.87
N PRO A 43 -9.86 -4.19 -5.66
CA PRO A 43 -10.01 -2.78 -5.32
C PRO A 43 -10.94 -2.54 -4.12
N TYR A 44 -11.71 -3.53 -3.71
CA TYR A 44 -12.53 -3.48 -2.49
C TYR A 44 -11.76 -3.89 -1.25
N LEU A 45 -10.65 -4.63 -1.39
CA LEU A 45 -9.80 -5.07 -0.30
C LEU A 45 -8.60 -4.15 -0.08
N PHE A 46 -8.00 -3.63 -1.14
CA PHE A 46 -6.76 -2.85 -1.07
C PHE A 46 -6.95 -1.37 -1.42
N ASP A 47 -6.22 -0.51 -0.72
CA ASP A 47 -5.98 0.88 -1.11
C ASP A 47 -4.48 1.06 -1.34
N ILE A 48 -4.06 1.48 -2.54
CA ILE A 48 -2.66 1.38 -2.97
C ILE A 48 -2.02 2.77 -2.98
N ILE A 49 -0.89 2.90 -2.27
CA ILE A 49 -0.09 4.12 -2.20
C ILE A 49 1.29 3.86 -2.80
N ILE A 50 1.67 4.60 -3.84
CA ILE A 50 3.02 4.56 -4.40
C ILE A 50 3.87 5.65 -3.77
N PHE A 51 4.98 5.26 -3.15
CA PHE A 51 5.92 6.17 -2.53
C PHE A 51 6.79 6.72 -3.66
N GLY A 52 6.58 7.99 -4.04
CA GLY A 52 7.33 8.60 -5.13
C GLY A 52 8.80 8.79 -4.79
N ASN A 53 9.64 9.08 -5.80
CA ASN A 53 11.08 9.29 -5.60
C ASN A 53 11.39 10.36 -4.55
N LYS A 54 10.64 11.46 -4.54
CA LYS A 54 10.81 12.53 -3.55
C LYS A 54 10.64 11.99 -2.13
N CYS A 55 9.57 11.25 -1.87
CA CYS A 55 9.28 10.66 -0.57
C CYS A 55 10.42 9.71 -0.14
N ILE A 56 10.76 8.73 -0.98
CA ILE A 56 11.78 7.74 -0.60
C ILE A 56 13.17 8.36 -0.42
N MET A 57 13.54 9.36 -1.23
CA MET A 57 14.89 9.94 -1.23
C MET A 57 15.04 11.09 -0.26
N GLU A 58 14.11 12.04 -0.24
CA GLU A 58 14.27 13.34 0.43
C GLU A 58 13.57 13.41 1.80
N GLU A 59 12.46 12.69 1.99
CA GLU A 59 11.65 12.77 3.23
C GLU A 59 12.13 11.76 4.27
N GLU A 60 12.12 12.13 5.55
CA GLU A 60 12.45 11.20 6.64
C GLU A 60 11.40 10.09 6.76
N VAL A 61 11.78 8.93 7.30
CA VAL A 61 10.91 7.74 7.30
C VAL A 61 9.65 7.96 8.13
N GLU A 62 9.74 8.79 9.18
CA GLU A 62 8.64 9.21 10.04
C GLU A 62 7.56 10.00 9.28
N ASP A 63 7.93 10.67 8.18
CA ASP A 63 7.02 11.46 7.35
C ASP A 63 6.40 10.66 6.20
N TRP A 64 6.81 9.39 6.02
CA TRP A 64 6.29 8.55 4.95
C TRP A 64 4.83 8.17 5.19
N PRO A 65 4.05 7.87 4.13
CA PRO A 65 2.69 7.38 4.28
C PRO A 65 2.63 6.13 5.17
N VAL A 66 1.73 6.16 6.15
CA VAL A 66 1.45 4.98 7.00
C VAL A 66 0.66 3.96 6.18
N VAL A 67 1.14 2.73 6.14
CA VAL A 67 0.53 1.62 5.40
C VAL A 67 0.41 0.37 6.26
N ASP A 68 -0.60 -0.46 6.02
CA ASP A 68 -0.77 -1.74 6.72
C ASP A 68 0.20 -2.80 6.19
N VAL A 69 0.56 -2.73 4.90
CA VAL A 69 1.52 -3.62 4.23
C VAL A 69 2.46 -2.81 3.35
N LEU A 70 3.76 -3.12 3.37
CA LEU A 70 4.77 -2.48 2.53
C LEU A 70 5.41 -3.51 1.59
N ILE A 71 5.36 -3.25 0.29
CA ILE A 71 6.16 -3.95 -0.73
C ILE A 71 7.29 -3.01 -1.14
N ALA A 72 8.53 -3.39 -0.81
CA ALA A 72 9.73 -2.65 -1.19
C ALA A 72 10.69 -3.56 -1.95
N PHE A 73 11.36 -3.00 -2.95
CA PHE A 73 12.40 -3.72 -3.68
C PHE A 73 13.54 -2.78 -4.08
N TYR A 74 14.75 -3.23 -3.81
CA TYR A 74 15.96 -2.47 -4.12
C TYR A 74 16.18 -2.41 -5.64
N SER A 75 16.62 -1.25 -6.10
CA SER A 75 17.22 -1.06 -7.42
C SER A 75 18.28 0.04 -7.33
N GLY A 76 19.13 0.19 -8.35
CA GLY A 76 20.17 1.23 -8.33
C GLY A 76 19.59 2.62 -8.04
N GLY A 77 20.10 3.27 -7.00
CA GLY A 77 19.64 4.58 -6.51
C GLY A 77 18.59 4.54 -5.39
N PHE A 78 18.12 3.36 -4.98
CA PHE A 78 17.20 3.24 -3.85
C PHE A 78 17.96 3.39 -2.51
N PRO A 79 17.48 4.22 -1.56
CA PRO A 79 18.20 4.53 -0.33
C PRO A 79 18.02 3.42 0.72
N LEU A 80 18.79 2.35 0.56
CA LEU A 80 18.72 1.16 1.43
C LEU A 80 18.96 1.49 2.91
N ASP A 81 19.87 2.43 3.18
CA ASP A 81 20.25 2.82 4.55
C ASP A 81 19.09 3.43 5.33
N LYS A 82 18.16 4.13 4.65
CA LYS A 82 16.96 4.70 5.27
C LYS A 82 15.97 3.60 5.67
N VAL A 83 15.86 2.54 4.87
CA VAL A 83 14.87 1.48 5.08
C VAL A 83 15.33 0.43 6.09
N ILE A 84 16.65 0.19 6.21
CA ILE A 84 17.22 -0.80 7.16
C ILE A 84 17.21 -0.29 8.60
N ARG A 85 17.20 1.03 8.80
CA ARG A 85 17.07 1.65 10.12
C ARG A 85 15.72 2.37 10.23
N PRO A 86 14.58 1.66 10.20
CA PRO A 86 13.34 2.29 10.59
C PRO A 86 13.48 2.78 12.04
N PRO A 87 12.86 3.92 12.41
CA PRO A 87 12.78 4.33 13.80
C PRO A 87 12.28 3.16 14.62
N ARG A 88 12.88 3.00 15.81
CA ARG A 88 12.55 1.92 16.74
C ARG A 88 11.02 1.88 16.87
N PHE A 89 10.42 0.74 16.52
CA PHE A 89 9.00 0.53 16.71
C PHE A 89 8.78 0.43 18.22
N ASP A 90 8.59 1.56 18.88
CA ASP A 90 8.23 1.59 20.29
C ASP A 90 6.77 1.13 20.37
N PRO A 91 6.49 -0.02 21.02
CA PRO A 91 5.12 -0.48 21.18
C PRO A 91 4.33 0.55 22.00
N PRO A 92 3.04 0.78 21.70
CA PRO A 92 2.22 1.63 22.54
C PRO A 92 2.11 1.04 23.95
N ASP A 93 2.23 1.90 24.97
CA ASP A 93 2.00 1.56 26.39
C ASP A 93 0.61 0.95 26.63
#